data_AF-A0A813I0U3-F1
#
_entry.id   AF-A0A813I0U3-F1
#
_cell.length_a   1.000
_cell.length_b   1.000
_cell.length_c   1.000
_cell.angle_alpha   90.00
_cell.angle_beta   90.00
_cell.angle_gamma   90.00
#
_symmetry.space_group_name_H-M   'P 1'
#
loop_
_entity.id
_entity.type
_entity.pdbx_description
1 polymer ?
#
loop_
_entity_poly.entity_id
_entity_poly.type
_entity_poly.pdbx_seq_one_letter_code
_entity_poly.pdbx_strand_id
1 'polypeptide(L)'
;MGRAKKDGPLYVVEHLEEGLGDWCRLEYRHVASFVPPERLVFLNYPLDTADLAPEGAAANPRASAKSLEELVPHGDSSAAALEAVEGGTPLPPWDRICLLDMDAEQALEPDDVARFDALVFGGILGNITENEDGSYGSDDRTAEIRRFGFVHRRHLGPMQMTTDTAVLVSQLVLETASPLAQIPFIDCPEFVDDKAGGTGVLAWLQLRSVPLRFLFSKSYS
;
A
#
# COMPACT_ATOMS: atom_id res chain seq x y z
N MET A 1 -11.08 -14.75 23.56
CA MET A 1 -11.20 -15.40 22.23
C MET A 1 -11.63 -14.35 21.23
N GLY A 2 -10.70 -13.83 20.43
CA GLY A 2 -11.00 -12.88 19.35
C GLY A 2 -11.64 -13.61 18.18
N ARG A 3 -12.75 -13.10 17.67
CA ARG A 3 -13.45 -13.61 16.49
C ARG A 3 -12.56 -13.34 15.26
N ALA A 4 -12.12 -14.37 14.55
CA ALA A 4 -11.44 -14.19 13.27
C ALA A 4 -12.35 -13.38 12.34
N LYS A 5 -11.88 -12.22 11.85
CA LYS A 5 -12.60 -11.40 10.88
C LYS A 5 -12.72 -12.19 9.58
N LYS A 6 -13.95 -12.30 9.06
CA LYS A 6 -14.23 -13.05 7.83
C LYS A 6 -13.64 -12.41 6.56
N ASP A 7 -13.28 -11.13 6.61
CA ASP A 7 -13.07 -10.32 5.41
C ASP A 7 -11.70 -9.63 5.32
N GLY A 8 -10.72 -9.97 6.17
CA GLY A 8 -9.38 -9.34 6.17
C GLY A 8 -9.36 -7.91 6.75
N PRO A 9 -8.19 -7.23 6.77
CA PRO A 9 -8.06 -5.85 7.25
C PRO A 9 -8.53 -4.83 6.19
N LEU A 10 -8.66 -3.59 6.63
CA LEU A 10 -8.75 -2.41 5.77
C LEU A 10 -7.35 -2.02 5.25
N TYR A 11 -7.25 -1.68 3.98
CA TYR A 11 -6.04 -1.16 3.35
C TYR A 11 -6.18 0.36 3.16
N VAL A 12 -5.35 1.12 3.86
CA VAL A 12 -5.37 2.59 3.87
C VAL A 12 -4.09 3.10 3.22
N VAL A 13 -4.22 3.76 2.09
CA VAL A 13 -3.09 4.37 1.38
C VAL A 13 -3.14 5.87 1.61
N GLU A 14 -2.14 6.40 2.33
CA GLU A 14 -1.92 7.84 2.44
C GLU A 14 -1.13 8.31 1.21
N HIS A 15 -1.75 9.17 0.42
CA HIS A 15 -1.09 9.79 -0.73
C HIS A 15 -0.13 10.89 -0.24
N LEU A 16 1.17 10.71 -0.43
CA LEU A 16 2.21 11.66 0.01
C LEU A 16 2.95 12.33 -1.17
N GLU A 17 2.43 12.21 -2.40
CA GLU A 17 3.07 12.80 -3.58
C GLU A 17 2.55 14.21 -3.87
N GLU A 18 3.39 15.03 -4.50
CA GLU A 18 2.96 16.31 -5.06
C GLU A 18 2.06 16.09 -6.28
N GLY A 19 0.75 16.05 -6.02
CA GLY A 19 -0.25 15.84 -7.05
C GLY A 19 -0.31 14.40 -7.55
N LEU A 20 -1.26 14.15 -8.44
CA LEU A 20 -1.62 12.80 -8.85
C LEU A 20 -1.06 12.47 -10.24
N GLY A 21 0.23 12.10 -10.27
CA GLY A 21 0.92 11.65 -11.47
C GLY A 21 0.40 10.31 -12.02
N ASP A 22 0.65 10.05 -13.30
CA ASP A 22 0.16 8.84 -14.00
C ASP A 22 0.61 7.54 -13.34
N TRP A 23 1.84 7.51 -12.80
CA TRP A 23 2.38 6.35 -12.11
C TRP A 23 1.57 5.98 -10.86
N CYS A 24 1.29 6.96 -10.00
CA CYS A 24 0.46 6.75 -8.80
C CYS A 24 -0.92 6.21 -9.19
N ARG A 25 -1.53 6.74 -10.26
CA ARG A 25 -2.83 6.25 -10.74
C ARG A 25 -2.75 4.80 -11.22
N LEU A 26 -1.66 4.38 -11.87
CA LEU A 26 -1.48 2.99 -12.29
C LEU A 26 -1.37 2.04 -11.10
N GLU A 27 -0.59 2.41 -10.07
CA GLU A 27 -0.51 1.61 -8.84
C GLU A 27 -1.86 1.52 -8.12
N TYR A 28 -2.55 2.65 -7.96
CA TYR A 28 -3.82 2.69 -7.24
C TYR A 28 -4.92 1.93 -7.99
N ARG A 29 -4.94 1.99 -9.33
CA ARG A 29 -5.78 1.12 -10.17
C ARG A 29 -5.45 -0.35 -9.98
N HIS A 30 -4.17 -0.70 -9.92
CA HIS A 30 -3.76 -2.07 -9.69
C HIS A 30 -4.24 -2.55 -8.32
N VAL A 31 -4.03 -1.77 -7.25
CA VAL A 31 -4.59 -2.08 -5.91
C VAL A 31 -6.10 -2.26 -5.96
N ALA A 32 -6.83 -1.34 -6.59
CA ALA A 32 -8.28 -1.42 -6.74
C ALA A 32 -8.76 -2.63 -7.56
N SER A 33 -7.89 -3.27 -8.34
CA SER A 33 -8.22 -4.47 -9.11
C SER A 33 -8.23 -5.77 -8.28
N PHE A 34 -7.55 -5.78 -7.13
CA PHE A 34 -7.42 -6.97 -6.28
C PHE A 34 -7.83 -6.77 -4.82
N VAL A 35 -7.96 -5.52 -4.35
CA VAL A 35 -8.56 -5.19 -3.05
C VAL A 35 -10.01 -4.74 -3.26
N PRO A 36 -11.01 -5.36 -2.60
CA PRO A 36 -12.39 -4.94 -2.68
C PRO A 36 -12.58 -3.47 -2.25
N PRO A 37 -13.45 -2.68 -2.91
CA PRO A 37 -13.62 -1.26 -2.63
C PRO A 37 -14.06 -0.97 -1.19
N GLU A 38 -14.78 -1.89 -0.53
CA GLU A 38 -15.20 -1.80 0.87
C GLU A 38 -14.04 -1.99 1.86
N ARG A 39 -12.86 -2.36 1.37
CA ARG A 39 -11.64 -2.59 2.15
C ARG A 39 -10.46 -1.75 1.68
N LEU A 40 -10.68 -0.82 0.76
CA LEU A 40 -9.67 0.11 0.27
C LEU A 40 -10.08 1.55 0.58
N VAL A 41 -9.13 2.34 1.09
CA VAL A 41 -9.30 3.77 1.38
C VAL A 41 -8.05 4.51 0.94
N PHE A 42 -8.23 5.53 0.11
CA PHE A 42 -7.19 6.50 -0.22
C PHE A 42 -7.39 7.77 0.62
N LEU A 43 -6.37 8.15 1.38
CA LEU A 43 -6.35 9.39 2.17
C LEU A 43 -5.44 10.42 1.51
N ASN A 44 -5.63 11.69 1.87
CA ASN A 44 -5.00 12.83 1.19
C ASN A 44 -5.15 12.76 -0.34
N TYR A 45 -6.31 12.27 -0.80
CA TYR A 45 -6.57 11.94 -2.22
C TYR A 45 -7.86 12.61 -2.70
N PRO A 46 -7.95 13.05 -3.98
CA PRO A 46 -9.19 13.61 -4.52
C PRO A 46 -10.39 12.67 -4.36
N LEU A 47 -11.55 13.21 -3.97
CA LEU A 47 -12.74 12.37 -3.71
C LEU A 47 -13.24 11.58 -4.94
N ASP A 48 -12.94 12.05 -6.16
CA ASP A 48 -13.28 11.33 -7.39
C ASP A 48 -12.28 10.19 -7.64
N THR A 49 -12.74 8.97 -7.41
CA THR A 49 -12.01 7.71 -7.64
C THR A 49 -12.57 6.89 -8.80
N ALA A 50 -13.47 7.46 -9.61
CA ALA A 50 -14.12 6.73 -10.70
C ALA A 50 -13.11 6.17 -11.71
N ASP A 51 -11.97 6.86 -11.88
CA ASP A 51 -10.92 6.43 -12.78
C ASP A 51 -10.06 5.28 -12.22
N LEU A 52 -10.15 4.99 -10.91
CA LEU A 52 -9.41 3.90 -10.26
C LEU A 52 -10.13 2.55 -10.31
N ALA A 53 -11.46 2.57 -10.40
CA ALA A 53 -12.27 1.36 -10.36
C ALA A 53 -12.02 0.49 -11.61
N PRO A 54 -11.86 -0.83 -11.46
CA PRO A 54 -11.76 -1.72 -12.63
C PRO A 54 -13.08 -1.72 -13.42
N GLU A 55 -12.98 -2.00 -14.72
CA GLU A 55 -14.15 -2.04 -15.60
C GLU A 55 -15.19 -3.07 -15.08
N GLY A 56 -16.44 -2.62 -14.89
CA GLY A 56 -17.51 -3.45 -14.36
C GLY A 56 -17.56 -3.57 -12.83
N ALA A 57 -16.74 -2.82 -12.08
CA ALA A 57 -16.83 -2.75 -10.62
C ALA A 57 -18.22 -2.26 -10.16
N ALA A 58 -18.74 -2.86 -9.10
CA ALA A 58 -20.02 -2.46 -8.51
C ALA A 58 -19.93 -1.14 -7.72
N ALA A 59 -18.73 -0.75 -7.29
CA ALA A 59 -18.46 0.45 -6.52
C ALA A 59 -17.03 0.94 -6.77
N ASN A 60 -16.79 2.23 -6.57
CA ASN A 60 -15.46 2.81 -6.61
C ASN A 60 -14.73 2.62 -5.26
N PRO A 61 -13.39 2.60 -5.25
CA PRO A 61 -12.62 2.70 -4.01
C PRO A 61 -13.00 3.95 -3.23
N ARG A 62 -12.95 3.86 -1.90
CA ARG A 62 -13.23 5.03 -1.06
C ARG A 62 -12.03 5.97 -1.05
N ALA A 63 -12.30 7.27 -0.98
CA ALA A 63 -11.29 8.28 -0.78
C ALA A 63 -11.72 9.35 0.23
N SER A 64 -10.75 10.04 0.82
CA SER A 64 -10.94 11.25 1.59
C SER A 64 -9.86 12.27 1.21
N ALA A 65 -10.28 13.52 1.07
CA ALA A 65 -9.35 14.64 0.93
C ALA A 65 -8.61 14.97 2.24
N LYS A 66 -9.06 14.40 3.37
CA LYS A 66 -8.37 14.55 4.65
C LYS A 66 -7.13 13.68 4.67
N SER A 67 -6.04 14.26 5.15
CA SER A 67 -4.80 13.54 5.46
C SER A 67 -4.95 12.70 6.71
N LEU A 68 -4.08 11.71 6.87
CA LEU A 68 -3.99 10.93 8.08
C LEU A 68 -3.74 11.81 9.33
N GLU A 69 -2.97 12.90 9.19
CA GLU A 69 -2.69 13.86 10.27
C GLU A 69 -3.98 14.43 10.88
N GLU A 70 -4.94 14.78 10.02
CA GLU A 70 -6.25 15.32 10.44
C GLU A 70 -7.14 14.26 11.10
N LEU A 71 -6.82 12.97 10.92
CA LEU A 71 -7.59 11.85 11.47
C LEU A 71 -6.97 11.27 12.74
N VAL A 72 -5.71 11.62 13.04
CA VAL A 72 -5.05 11.20 14.28
C VAL A 72 -5.88 11.72 15.46
N PRO A 73 -6.28 10.84 16.39
CA PRO A 73 -6.92 11.27 17.62
C PRO A 73 -5.97 12.18 18.41
N HIS A 74 -6.25 13.48 18.47
CA HIS A 74 -5.56 14.38 19.38
C HIS A 74 -6.17 14.26 20.79
N GLY A 75 -5.61 13.38 21.63
CA GLY A 75 -6.05 13.11 23.01
C GLY A 75 -6.91 11.85 23.17
N ASP A 76 -7.55 11.66 24.33
CA ASP A 76 -8.34 10.44 24.70
C ASP A 76 -9.61 10.21 23.84
N SER A 77 -9.85 11.01 22.80
CA SER A 77 -11.06 10.94 21.98
C SER A 77 -10.81 10.13 20.70
N SER A 78 -11.00 8.82 20.78
CA SER A 78 -10.98 7.89 19.64
C SER A 78 -12.12 8.11 18.62
N ALA A 79 -12.93 9.16 18.78
CA ALA A 79 -14.16 9.38 18.02
C ALA A 79 -13.95 10.16 16.71
N ALA A 80 -12.87 10.95 16.58
CA ALA A 80 -12.67 11.83 15.42
C ALA A 80 -12.30 11.09 14.12
N ALA A 81 -11.62 9.95 14.23
CA ALA A 81 -11.26 9.10 13.08
C ALA A 81 -12.48 8.39 12.45
N LEU A 82 -13.64 8.42 13.12
CA LEU A 82 -14.77 7.55 12.81
C LEU A 82 -15.67 8.03 11.65
N GLU A 83 -15.63 9.31 11.27
CA GLU A 83 -16.58 9.90 10.29
C GLU A 83 -15.90 10.41 9.00
N ALA A 84 -14.60 10.15 8.83
CA ALA A 84 -13.77 10.91 7.90
C ALA A 84 -13.77 10.45 6.44
N VAL A 85 -14.35 9.29 6.15
CA VAL A 85 -14.42 8.75 4.79
C VAL A 85 -15.88 8.82 4.34
N GLU A 86 -16.17 9.69 3.36
CA GLU A 86 -17.48 9.72 2.72
C GLU A 86 -17.82 8.31 2.21
N GLY A 87 -18.97 7.75 2.63
CA GLY A 87 -19.35 6.38 2.29
C GLY A 87 -19.25 5.34 3.41
N GLY A 88 -18.92 5.73 4.64
CA GLY A 88 -19.46 5.03 5.82
C GLY A 88 -18.67 3.83 6.36
N THR A 89 -17.34 3.91 6.44
CA THR A 89 -16.64 3.09 7.44
C THR A 89 -15.58 3.91 8.19
N PRO A 90 -15.73 4.08 9.51
CA PRO A 90 -14.69 4.66 10.36
C PRO A 90 -13.34 3.97 10.19
N LEU A 91 -12.23 4.71 10.35
CA LEU A 91 -10.96 4.04 10.67
C LEU A 91 -11.10 3.35 12.04
N PRO A 92 -10.50 2.16 12.23
CA PRO A 92 -10.57 1.46 13.50
C PRO A 92 -9.78 2.23 14.59
N PRO A 93 -9.91 1.83 15.87
CA PRO A 93 -9.09 2.36 16.94
C PRO A 93 -7.59 2.32 16.60
N TRP A 94 -6.84 3.34 17.01
CA TRP A 94 -5.43 3.53 16.63
C TRP A 94 -4.51 2.37 17.05
N ASP A 95 -4.82 1.71 18.17
CA ASP A 95 -4.15 0.50 18.66
C ASP A 95 -4.47 -0.77 17.85
N ARG A 96 -5.41 -0.69 16.91
CA ARG A 96 -5.72 -1.76 15.95
C ARG A 96 -5.26 -1.41 14.53
N ILE A 97 -4.54 -0.30 14.35
CA ILE A 97 -3.93 0.08 13.07
C ILE A 97 -2.45 -0.27 13.10
N CYS A 98 -1.96 -0.91 12.04
CA CYS A 98 -0.55 -1.13 11.83
C CYS A 98 -0.04 -0.25 10.69
N LEU A 99 1.01 0.51 10.93
CA LEU A 99 1.77 1.18 9.88
C LEU A 99 2.75 0.19 9.25
N LEU A 100 2.75 0.11 7.91
CA LEU A 100 3.82 -0.58 7.19
C LEU A 100 5.00 0.38 7.07
N ASP A 101 6.12 -0.01 7.67
CA ASP A 101 7.31 0.82 7.87
C ASP A 101 8.54 -0.06 7.68
N MET A 102 9.39 0.29 6.71
CA MET A 102 10.62 -0.44 6.42
C MET A 102 11.60 -0.42 7.60
N ASP A 103 11.52 0.60 8.47
CA ASP A 103 12.33 0.74 9.69
C ASP A 103 11.71 0.03 10.91
N ALA A 104 10.60 -0.69 10.75
CA ALA A 104 10.04 -1.47 11.85
C ALA A 104 10.95 -2.64 12.22
N GLU A 105 11.02 -2.97 13.52
CA GLU A 105 11.83 -4.09 14.00
C GLU A 105 11.24 -5.47 13.68
N GLN A 106 9.92 -5.54 13.52
CA GLN A 106 9.18 -6.80 13.36
C GLN A 106 8.61 -6.91 11.95
N ALA A 107 8.77 -8.09 11.35
CA ALA A 107 8.20 -8.42 10.06
C ALA A 107 6.68 -8.64 10.19
N LEU A 108 5.91 -8.32 9.15
CA LEU A 108 4.50 -8.70 9.10
C LEU A 108 4.37 -10.22 9.08
N GLU A 109 3.56 -10.78 9.99
CA GLU A 109 3.36 -12.23 10.12
C GLU A 109 1.88 -12.61 9.95
N PRO A 110 1.57 -13.85 9.53
CA PRO A 110 0.19 -14.30 9.38
C PRO A 110 -0.70 -14.09 10.61
N ASP A 111 -0.15 -14.28 11.82
CA ASP A 111 -0.88 -14.14 13.08
C ASP A 111 -1.32 -12.69 13.38
N ASP A 112 -0.70 -11.70 12.72
CA ASP A 112 -1.09 -10.30 12.85
C ASP A 112 -2.51 -10.01 12.32
N VAL A 113 -3.10 -10.92 11.54
CA VAL A 113 -4.50 -10.81 11.05
C VAL A 113 -5.51 -10.73 12.19
N ALA A 114 -5.19 -11.31 13.36
CA ALA A 114 -6.03 -11.23 14.56
C ALA A 114 -5.84 -9.91 15.33
N ARG A 115 -4.72 -9.21 15.09
CA ARG A 115 -4.30 -8.01 15.82
C ARG A 115 -4.76 -6.74 15.13
N PHE A 116 -4.61 -6.69 13.81
CA PHE A 116 -4.80 -5.45 13.06
C PHE A 116 -6.12 -5.46 12.29
N ASP A 117 -6.83 -4.35 12.40
CA ASP A 117 -8.08 -4.08 11.69
C ASP A 117 -7.85 -3.25 10.44
N ALA A 118 -6.74 -2.49 10.40
CA ALA A 118 -6.30 -1.74 9.24
C ALA A 118 -4.77 -1.77 9.13
N LEU A 119 -4.32 -1.66 7.89
CA LEU A 119 -2.94 -1.44 7.50
C LEU A 119 -2.83 -0.07 6.82
N VAL A 120 -1.86 0.72 7.24
CA VAL A 120 -1.56 2.03 6.65
C VAL A 120 -0.27 1.95 5.83
N PHE A 121 -0.34 2.47 4.61
CA PHE A 121 0.77 2.56 3.66
C PHE A 121 0.99 4.04 3.36
N GLY A 122 2.16 4.59 3.72
CA GLY A 122 2.52 5.98 3.44
C GLY A 122 3.57 6.07 2.37
N GLY A 123 3.22 6.70 1.24
CA GLY A 123 4.16 7.13 0.18
C GLY A 123 5.33 6.18 -0.06
N ILE A 124 5.05 4.95 -0.51
CA ILE A 124 6.10 3.91 -0.68
C ILE A 124 6.94 4.18 -1.95
N LEU A 125 6.69 5.28 -2.64
CA LEU A 125 7.43 5.74 -3.82
C LEU A 125 8.59 6.65 -3.39
N GLY A 126 9.61 6.05 -2.77
CA GLY A 126 10.91 6.70 -2.62
C GLY A 126 11.77 6.43 -3.86
N ASN A 127 12.69 7.34 -4.17
CA ASN A 127 13.70 7.03 -5.18
C ASN A 127 14.66 5.98 -4.60
N ILE A 128 14.77 4.82 -5.24
CA ILE A 128 15.75 3.82 -4.85
C ILE A 128 17.13 4.28 -5.32
N THR A 129 18.07 4.38 -4.38
CA THR A 129 19.47 4.67 -4.66
C THR A 129 20.31 3.42 -4.39
N GLU A 130 21.21 3.07 -5.31
CA GLU A 130 22.22 2.05 -5.03
C GLU A 130 23.43 2.72 -4.37
N ASN A 131 23.79 2.27 -3.18
CA ASN A 131 24.95 2.75 -2.43
C ASN A 131 26.23 2.11 -2.97
N GLU A 132 27.38 2.74 -2.72
CA GLU A 132 28.69 2.24 -3.18
C GLU A 132 29.05 0.85 -2.63
N ASP A 133 28.46 0.43 -1.52
CA ASP A 133 28.66 -0.89 -0.90
C ASP A 133 27.73 -1.98 -1.45
N GLY A 134 26.91 -1.65 -2.46
CA GLY A 134 25.93 -2.55 -3.09
C GLY A 134 24.64 -2.72 -2.29
N SER A 135 24.44 -1.96 -1.21
CA SER A 135 23.14 -1.86 -0.55
C SER A 135 22.21 -0.89 -1.28
N TYR A 136 20.91 -1.04 -1.11
CA TYR A 136 19.92 -0.11 -1.66
C TYR A 136 19.37 0.80 -0.55
N GLY A 137 19.34 2.10 -0.81
CA GLY A 137 18.70 3.13 -0.01
C GLY A 137 17.41 3.62 -0.66
N SER A 138 16.63 4.38 0.10
CA SER A 138 15.41 5.04 -0.38
C SER A 138 15.12 6.31 0.39
N ASP A 139 14.37 7.23 -0.22
CA ASP A 139 13.71 8.31 0.48
C ASP A 139 12.70 7.73 1.51
N ASP A 140 12.98 7.90 2.81
CA ASP A 140 12.07 7.49 3.90
C ASP A 140 10.88 8.45 4.01
N ARG A 141 9.96 8.38 3.05
CA ARG A 141 8.71 9.16 3.06
C ARG A 141 7.75 8.69 4.15
N THR A 142 7.87 7.43 4.57
CA THR A 142 7.10 6.90 5.70
C THR A 142 7.42 7.66 7.00
N ALA A 143 8.59 8.30 7.13
CA ALA A 143 8.92 9.20 8.23
C ALA A 143 7.88 10.31 8.47
N GLU A 144 7.24 10.82 7.40
CA GLU A 144 6.24 11.89 7.51
C GLU A 144 5.02 11.48 8.34
N ILE A 145 4.67 10.19 8.28
CA ILE A 145 3.51 9.64 8.99
C ILE A 145 3.89 8.84 10.24
N ARG A 146 5.17 8.45 10.39
CA ARG A 146 5.70 7.79 11.59
C ARG A 146 5.48 8.62 12.85
N ARG A 147 5.50 9.95 12.73
CA ARG A 147 5.26 10.91 13.83
C ARG A 147 3.85 10.85 14.44
N PHE A 148 2.90 10.16 13.80
CA PHE A 148 1.51 10.07 14.25
C PHE A 148 1.26 9.02 15.35
N GLY A 149 2.31 8.46 15.94
CA GLY A 149 2.19 7.67 17.19
C GLY A 149 1.53 6.30 17.00
N PHE A 150 1.79 5.63 15.87
CA PHE A 150 1.35 4.25 15.65
C PHE A 150 1.90 3.31 16.72
N VAL A 151 1.00 2.58 17.40
CA VAL A 151 1.38 1.57 18.40
C VAL A 151 2.04 0.36 17.73
N HIS A 152 1.61 0.05 16.51
CA HIS A 152 2.07 -1.11 15.77
C HIS A 152 2.70 -0.68 14.45
N ARG A 153 3.90 -1.23 14.20
CA ARG A 153 4.64 -1.09 12.95
C ARG A 153 5.16 -2.45 12.50
N ARG A 154 5.16 -2.69 11.20
CA ARG A 154 5.66 -3.90 10.57
C ARG A 154 6.41 -3.60 9.29
N HIS A 155 7.50 -4.31 9.02
CA HIS A 155 8.19 -4.26 7.74
C HIS A 155 7.74 -5.42 6.84
N LEU A 156 7.88 -5.26 5.53
CA LEU A 156 7.57 -6.30 4.53
C LEU A 156 8.80 -6.99 3.96
N GLY A 157 9.97 -6.65 4.48
CA GLY A 157 11.26 -7.18 4.05
C GLY A 157 12.31 -6.07 4.08
N PRO A 158 13.55 -6.39 3.69
CA PRO A 158 14.65 -5.42 3.65
C PRO A 158 14.63 -4.52 2.41
N MET A 159 13.87 -4.90 1.38
CA MET A 159 13.79 -4.16 0.11
C MET A 159 12.52 -3.32 0.06
N GLN A 160 12.64 -2.11 -0.49
CA GLN A 160 11.48 -1.27 -0.76
C GLN A 160 10.60 -1.91 -1.84
N MET A 161 9.29 -1.73 -1.69
CA MET A 161 8.26 -2.19 -2.61
C MET A 161 7.55 -0.98 -3.23
N THR A 162 6.93 -1.13 -4.40
CA THR A 162 5.88 -0.18 -4.83
C THR A 162 4.68 -0.26 -3.88
N THR A 163 3.79 0.74 -3.90
CA THR A 163 2.60 0.75 -3.04
C THR A 163 1.72 -0.48 -3.30
N ASP A 164 1.47 -0.80 -4.56
CA ASP A 164 0.66 -1.94 -4.97
C ASP A 164 1.28 -3.27 -4.58
N THR A 165 2.60 -3.41 -4.70
CA THR A 165 3.31 -4.61 -4.24
C THR A 165 3.23 -4.77 -2.72
N ALA A 166 3.42 -3.70 -1.96
CA ALA A 166 3.30 -3.73 -0.50
C ALA A 166 1.91 -4.17 -0.04
N VAL A 167 0.86 -3.66 -0.69
CA VAL A 167 -0.53 -4.06 -0.42
C VAL A 167 -0.74 -5.54 -0.76
N LEU A 168 -0.29 -5.98 -1.94
CA LEU A 168 -0.41 -7.38 -2.38
C LEU A 168 0.31 -8.36 -1.45
N VAL A 169 1.55 -8.05 -1.06
CA VAL A 169 2.34 -8.85 -0.12
C VAL A 169 1.65 -8.92 1.24
N SER A 170 1.13 -7.80 1.74
CA SER A 170 0.37 -7.78 2.99
C SER A 170 -0.88 -8.67 2.93
N GLN A 171 -1.57 -8.69 1.78
CA GLN A 171 -2.71 -9.57 1.55
C GLN A 171 -2.31 -11.05 1.51
N LEU A 172 -1.19 -11.38 0.87
CA LEU A 172 -0.64 -12.73 0.90
C LEU A 172 -0.30 -13.17 2.32
N VAL A 173 0.34 -12.31 3.11
CA VAL A 173 0.71 -12.64 4.50
C VAL A 173 -0.52 -12.85 5.38
N LEU A 174 -1.47 -11.91 5.37
CA LEU A 174 -2.55 -11.92 6.35
C LEU A 174 -3.77 -12.74 5.91
N GLU A 175 -4.11 -12.73 4.62
CA GLU A 175 -5.33 -13.38 4.12
C GLU A 175 -5.07 -14.78 3.58
N THR A 176 -3.89 -15.02 3.00
CA THR A 176 -3.50 -16.38 2.54
C THR A 176 -2.60 -17.12 3.54
N ALA A 177 -2.27 -16.48 4.66
CA ALA A 177 -1.39 -17.00 5.71
C ALA A 177 -0.01 -17.44 5.18
N SER A 178 0.51 -16.74 4.16
CA SER A 178 1.82 -17.03 3.55
C SER A 178 2.91 -16.20 4.23
N PRO A 179 3.83 -16.79 5.02
CA PRO A 179 4.94 -16.04 5.61
C PRO A 179 5.78 -15.34 4.55
N LEU A 180 6.32 -14.15 4.85
CA LEU A 180 7.14 -13.37 3.89
C LEU A 180 8.25 -14.20 3.24
N ALA A 181 8.91 -15.07 4.01
CA ALA A 181 9.97 -15.94 3.52
C ALA A 181 9.54 -16.97 2.45
N GLN A 182 8.23 -17.20 2.28
CA GLN A 182 7.67 -18.12 1.28
C GLN A 182 7.15 -17.39 0.04
N ILE A 183 7.10 -16.07 0.06
CA ILE A 183 6.63 -15.27 -1.07
C ILE A 183 7.75 -15.17 -2.11
N PRO A 184 7.51 -15.54 -3.38
CA PRO A 184 8.56 -15.57 -4.40
C PRO A 184 8.81 -14.17 -4.96
N PHE A 185 9.81 -13.50 -4.42
CA PHE A 185 10.27 -12.19 -4.86
C PHE A 185 11.24 -12.25 -6.05
N ILE A 186 11.26 -11.19 -6.84
CA ILE A 186 12.31 -10.86 -7.81
C ILE A 186 12.76 -9.45 -7.47
N ASP A 187 13.99 -9.31 -7.00
CA ASP A 187 14.59 -8.01 -6.70
C ASP A 187 15.14 -7.38 -7.99
N CYS A 188 14.87 -6.10 -8.20
CA CYS A 188 15.39 -5.30 -9.32
C CYS A 188 15.24 -5.95 -10.71
N PRO A 189 14.00 -6.25 -11.17
CA PRO A 189 13.79 -6.86 -12.48
C PRO A 189 14.25 -5.94 -13.60
N GLU A 190 14.96 -6.53 -14.55
CA GLU A 190 15.34 -5.87 -15.79
C GLU A 190 14.25 -6.06 -16.85
N PHE A 191 13.94 -4.99 -17.58
CA PHE A 191 13.02 -5.06 -18.71
C PHE A 191 13.78 -4.75 -19.99
N VAL A 192 13.56 -5.59 -21.01
CA VAL A 192 14.07 -5.36 -22.36
C VAL A 192 12.94 -4.76 -23.18
N ASP A 193 13.12 -3.51 -23.62
CA ASP A 193 12.23 -2.91 -24.62
C ASP A 193 12.76 -3.21 -26.02
N ASP A 194 12.15 -4.22 -26.66
CA ASP A 194 12.47 -4.64 -28.03
C ASP A 194 12.32 -3.52 -29.07
N LYS A 195 11.58 -2.43 -28.77
CA LYS A 195 11.36 -1.31 -29.71
C LYS A 195 12.30 -0.13 -29.51
N ALA A 196 12.94 0.01 -28.34
CA ALA A 196 13.82 1.14 -28.03
C ALA A 196 15.32 0.81 -28.07
N GLY A 197 15.71 -0.45 -28.20
CA GLY A 197 17.12 -0.86 -28.35
C GLY A 197 18.00 -0.58 -27.12
N GLY A 198 17.40 -0.29 -25.96
CA GLY A 198 18.07 -0.06 -24.70
C GLY A 198 17.55 -0.97 -23.59
N THR A 199 18.44 -1.53 -22.78
CA THR A 199 18.13 -2.18 -21.51
C THR A 199 17.84 -1.12 -20.46
N GLY A 200 16.64 -1.14 -19.89
CA GLY A 200 16.30 -0.35 -18.70
C GLY A 200 16.30 -1.26 -17.47
N VAL A 201 17.07 -0.88 -16.44
CA VAL A 201 16.98 -1.50 -15.12
C VAL A 201 15.94 -0.73 -14.33
N LEU A 202 14.88 -1.40 -13.86
CA LEU A 202 13.93 -0.82 -12.91
C LEU A 202 14.10 -1.57 -11.59
N ALA A 203 14.50 -0.85 -10.54
CA ALA A 203 14.58 -1.42 -9.20
C ALA A 203 13.16 -1.62 -8.65
N TRP A 204 12.56 -2.79 -8.83
CA TRP A 204 11.25 -3.14 -8.25
C TRP A 204 11.22 -4.56 -7.70
N LEU A 205 10.16 -4.90 -6.98
CA LEU A 205 9.92 -6.25 -6.49
C LEU A 205 8.72 -6.82 -7.23
N GLN A 206 8.92 -7.76 -8.16
CA GLN A 206 7.79 -8.33 -8.89
C GLN A 206 7.54 -9.78 -8.50
N LEU A 207 6.31 -10.09 -8.07
CA LEU A 207 5.89 -11.46 -7.77
C LEU A 207 5.85 -12.30 -9.04
N ARG A 208 6.47 -13.49 -8.98
CA ARG A 208 6.61 -14.42 -10.12
C ARG A 208 5.30 -14.85 -10.81
N SER A 209 4.13 -14.57 -10.23
CA SER A 209 2.83 -15.08 -10.68
C SER A 209 1.79 -14.02 -11.04
N VAL A 210 2.12 -12.73 -11.07
CA VAL A 210 1.20 -11.70 -11.58
C VAL A 210 1.50 -11.48 -13.07
N PRO A 211 0.59 -11.83 -14.00
CA PRO A 211 0.83 -11.59 -15.42
C PRO A 211 0.92 -10.07 -15.69
N LEU A 212 2.09 -9.63 -16.15
CA LEU A 212 2.45 -8.27 -16.61
C LEU A 212 1.51 -7.63 -17.65
N ARG A 213 0.43 -8.30 -18.05
CA ARG A 213 -0.46 -7.86 -19.12
C ARG A 213 -1.29 -6.61 -18.77
N PHE A 214 -1.28 -6.15 -17.52
CA PHE A 214 -2.05 -4.97 -17.10
C PHE A 214 -1.30 -3.63 -17.19
N LEU A 215 0.04 -3.61 -17.33
CA LEU A 215 0.80 -2.35 -17.31
C LEU A 215 1.04 -1.70 -18.67
N PHE A 216 0.83 -2.41 -19.78
CA PHE A 216 1.11 -1.87 -21.12
C PHE A 216 0.05 -2.28 -22.15
N SER A 217 -1.16 -1.73 -22.01
CA SER A 217 -2.15 -1.74 -23.10
C SER A 217 -2.67 -0.35 -23.44
N LYS A 218 -1.77 0.59 -23.73
CA LYS A 218 -2.09 1.69 -24.65
C LYS A 218 -0.95 1.87 -25.63
N SER A 219 -1.13 1.30 -26.82
CA SER A 219 -0.43 1.77 -28.02
C SER A 219 -0.77 3.24 -28.20
N TYR A 220 0.23 4.12 -28.07
CA TYR A 220 0.12 5.46 -28.63
C TYR A 220 0.07 5.31 -30.16
N SER A 221 -1.01 5.78 -30.77
CA SER A 221 -1.07 6.22 -32.17
C SER A 221 -1.34 7.71 -32.17
#